data_AF-A0A9W6VK30-F1
#
_entry.id   AF-A0A9W6VK30-F1
#
_cell.length_a   1.000
_cell.length_b   1.000
_cell.length_c   1.000
_cell.angle_alpha   90.00
_cell.angle_beta   90.00
_cell.angle_gamma   90.00
#
_symmetry.space_group_name_H-M   'P 1'
#
loop_
_entity.id
_entity.type
_entity.pdbx_description
1 polymer ?
#
loop_
_entity_poly.entity_id
_entity_poly.type
_entity_poly.pdbx_seq_one_letter_code
_entity_poly.pdbx_strand_id
1 'polypeptide(L)'
;MGGYQLHDAVDLPGWEHQSIWGWDEGTGSFYAQLWRNGSTSDAPEIWLTGALKPYPWPGCIALEIVEHTQADTLAVVQAMGIAHPDPTLRTADEVMQRAEELRKLGDSGYIRGQHHALAWTQGLAEFTPGTRTEWRRDRWPTPELRFPPSSGQVFKQLSPRPSGTARNEQD
;
A
#
# COMPACT_ATOMS: atom_id res chain seq x y z
N MET A 1 22.03 -22.50 17.22
CA MET A 1 20.65 -22.04 17.40
C MET A 1 20.04 -21.99 16.02
N GLY A 2 19.08 -22.87 15.70
CA GLY A 2 18.39 -22.85 14.41
C GLY A 2 17.17 -21.94 14.53
N GLY A 3 17.19 -20.80 13.85
CA GLY A 3 16.02 -19.92 13.75
C GLY A 3 14.96 -20.62 12.89
N TYR A 4 13.72 -20.66 13.37
CA TYR A 4 12.61 -21.20 12.61
C TYR A 4 12.22 -20.17 11.55
N GLN A 5 12.53 -20.43 10.29
CA GLN A 5 12.15 -19.54 9.19
C GLN A 5 10.67 -19.81 8.85
N LEU A 6 9.77 -19.06 9.47
CA LEU A 6 8.35 -19.09 9.15
C LEU A 6 8.15 -18.41 7.78
N HIS A 7 7.68 -19.18 6.81
CA HIS A 7 7.42 -18.70 5.46
C HIS A 7 6.17 -19.37 4.90
N ASP A 8 5.46 -18.61 4.08
CA ASP A 8 4.25 -19.01 3.39
C ASP A 8 4.46 -18.86 1.87
N ALA A 9 3.65 -19.57 1.09
CA ALA A 9 3.62 -19.44 -0.36
C ALA A 9 3.05 -18.08 -0.78
N VAL A 10 3.41 -17.61 -1.97
CA VAL A 10 2.80 -16.45 -2.63
C VAL A 10 2.00 -16.93 -3.84
N ASP A 11 0.68 -17.00 -3.70
CA ASP A 11 -0.24 -17.50 -4.73
C ASP A 11 -0.60 -16.42 -5.77
N LEU A 12 0.41 -15.74 -6.32
CA LEU A 12 0.24 -14.63 -7.26
C LEU A 12 0.32 -15.14 -8.71
N PRO A 13 -0.68 -14.91 -9.58
CA PRO A 13 -0.66 -15.39 -10.96
C PRO A 13 0.59 -14.96 -11.75
N GLY A 14 1.26 -15.93 -12.35
CA GLY A 14 2.54 -15.76 -13.03
C GLY A 14 3.77 -15.93 -12.14
N TRP A 15 3.59 -16.15 -10.83
CA TRP A 15 4.65 -16.26 -9.83
C TRP A 15 4.43 -17.40 -8.80
N GLU A 16 3.29 -18.06 -8.84
CA GLU A 16 2.77 -18.94 -7.79
C GLU A 16 3.52 -20.28 -7.60
N HIS A 17 4.35 -20.70 -8.54
CA HIS A 17 4.90 -22.06 -8.49
C HIS A 17 5.93 -22.31 -7.38
N GLN A 18 6.73 -21.31 -7.03
CA GLN A 18 7.82 -21.46 -6.04
C GLN A 18 8.11 -20.18 -5.25
N SER A 19 7.28 -19.15 -5.40
CA SER A 19 7.46 -17.89 -4.68
C SER A 19 7.06 -18.03 -3.22
N ILE A 20 7.84 -17.41 -2.35
CA ILE A 20 7.65 -17.45 -0.89
C ILE A 20 7.82 -16.08 -0.27
N TRP A 21 7.20 -15.88 0.88
CA TRP A 21 7.40 -14.71 1.72
C TRP A 21 7.37 -15.11 3.20
N GLY A 22 7.92 -14.29 4.08
CA GLY A 22 7.93 -14.63 5.50
C GLY A 22 8.65 -13.61 6.36
N TRP A 23 8.88 -14.01 7.61
CA TRP A 23 9.66 -13.25 8.57
C TRP A 23 11.06 -13.86 8.71
N ASP A 24 12.08 -13.01 8.59
CA ASP A 24 13.46 -13.38 8.87
C ASP A 24 13.87 -12.84 10.24
N GLU A 25 14.06 -13.75 11.20
CA GLU A 25 14.54 -13.42 12.55
C GLU A 25 15.95 -12.82 12.55
N GLY A 26 16.79 -13.19 11.57
CA GLY A 26 18.17 -12.73 11.49
C GLY A 26 18.29 -11.24 11.16
N THR A 27 17.39 -10.74 10.30
CA THR A 27 17.32 -9.31 9.94
C THR A 27 16.23 -8.56 10.70
N GLY A 28 15.35 -9.26 11.41
CA GLY A 28 14.18 -8.66 12.07
C GLY A 28 13.28 -7.94 11.07
N SER A 29 13.05 -8.55 9.90
CA SER A 29 12.31 -7.97 8.79
C SER A 29 11.53 -9.03 8.01
N PHE A 30 10.46 -8.61 7.35
CA PHE A 30 9.82 -9.42 6.33
C PHE A 30 10.70 -9.55 5.08
N TYR A 31 10.54 -10.65 4.37
CA TYR A 31 11.23 -10.91 3.10
C TYR A 31 10.26 -11.54 2.08
N ALA A 32 10.62 -11.47 0.81
CA ALA A 32 9.98 -12.24 -0.25
C ALA A 32 10.99 -12.64 -1.32
N GLN A 33 10.82 -13.83 -1.86
CA GLN A 33 11.56 -14.34 -3.00
C GLN A 33 10.54 -14.79 -4.04
N LEU A 34 10.56 -14.16 -5.21
CA LEU A 34 9.59 -14.43 -6.26
C LEU A 34 10.31 -14.97 -7.49
N TRP A 35 9.76 -16.07 -8.00
CA TRP A 35 10.17 -16.64 -9.26
C TRP A 35 9.06 -16.57 -10.27
N ARG A 36 9.40 -16.17 -11.49
CA ARG A 36 8.43 -16.20 -12.57
C ARG A 36 8.09 -17.64 -12.93
N ASN A 37 6.81 -17.93 -13.19
CA ASN A 37 6.39 -19.27 -13.57
C ASN A 37 7.16 -19.77 -14.79
N GLY A 38 7.73 -20.98 -14.67
CA GLY A 38 8.56 -21.58 -15.71
C GLY A 38 10.03 -21.14 -15.68
N SER A 39 10.44 -20.31 -14.72
CA SER A 39 11.85 -20.03 -14.48
C SER A 39 12.58 -21.30 -14.06
N THR A 40 13.75 -21.54 -14.67
CA THR A 40 14.67 -22.61 -14.31
C THR A 40 15.88 -22.09 -13.52
N SER A 41 15.82 -20.82 -13.10
CA SER A 41 16.90 -20.18 -12.34
C SER A 41 16.85 -20.62 -10.88
N ASP A 42 18.02 -20.96 -10.32
CA ASP A 42 18.17 -21.21 -8.89
C ASP A 42 18.02 -19.91 -8.05
N ALA A 43 18.22 -18.75 -8.68
CA ALA A 43 18.04 -17.45 -8.04
C ALA A 43 16.67 -16.84 -8.39
N PRO A 44 15.99 -16.19 -7.43
CA PRO A 44 14.72 -15.50 -7.70
C PRO A 44 14.92 -14.28 -8.60
N GLU A 45 13.96 -14.01 -9.47
CA GLU A 45 13.95 -12.77 -10.25
C GLU A 45 13.73 -11.54 -9.36
N ILE A 46 12.98 -11.70 -8.25
CA ILE A 46 12.77 -10.64 -7.27
C ILE A 46 13.14 -11.17 -5.89
N TRP A 47 14.15 -10.54 -5.26
CA TRP A 47 14.54 -10.83 -3.89
C TRP A 47 14.42 -9.57 -3.03
N LEU A 48 13.40 -9.55 -2.17
CA LEU A 48 13.18 -8.52 -1.17
C LEU A 48 13.70 -9.02 0.18
N THR A 49 14.71 -8.34 0.74
CA THR A 49 15.33 -8.73 2.01
C THR A 49 15.60 -7.53 2.92
N GLY A 50 15.45 -7.76 4.23
CA GLY A 50 15.79 -6.82 5.30
C GLY A 50 17.26 -6.38 5.32
N ALA A 51 18.15 -7.12 4.66
CA ALA A 51 19.59 -6.84 4.66
C ALA A 51 19.96 -5.50 3.98
N LEU A 52 19.19 -5.07 2.98
CA LEU A 52 19.41 -3.82 2.26
C LEU A 52 18.50 -2.69 2.77
N LYS A 53 17.25 -3.03 3.07
CA LYS A 53 16.21 -2.11 3.52
C LYS A 53 15.29 -2.84 4.47
N PRO A 54 14.98 -2.30 5.66
CA PRO A 54 14.10 -2.98 6.61
C PRO A 54 12.66 -2.99 6.10
N TYR A 55 12.00 -4.13 6.26
CA TYR A 55 10.56 -4.32 6.00
C TYR A 55 9.87 -4.70 7.31
N PRO A 56 9.49 -3.72 8.14
CA PRO A 56 8.97 -4.00 9.48
C PRO A 56 7.54 -4.55 9.47
N TRP A 57 6.80 -4.43 8.36
CA TRP A 57 5.40 -4.82 8.27
C TRP A 57 5.13 -5.61 6.98
N PRO A 58 4.16 -6.57 6.98
CA PRO A 58 3.78 -7.32 5.78
C PRO A 58 3.40 -6.42 4.60
N GLY A 59 2.70 -5.32 4.89
CA GLY A 59 2.29 -4.34 3.89
C GLY A 59 3.46 -3.65 3.17
N CYS A 60 4.65 -3.57 3.78
CA CYS A 60 5.83 -3.03 3.10
C CYS A 60 6.28 -3.96 1.97
N ILE A 61 6.34 -5.27 2.21
CA ILE A 61 6.66 -6.26 1.16
C ILE A 61 5.56 -6.31 0.10
N ALA A 62 4.29 -6.26 0.48
CA ALA A 62 3.19 -6.25 -0.47
C ALA A 62 3.29 -5.10 -1.47
N LEU A 63 3.65 -3.89 -1.01
CA LEU A 63 3.84 -2.73 -1.88
C LEU A 63 5.03 -2.91 -2.83
N GLU A 64 6.16 -3.42 -2.36
CA GLU A 64 7.33 -3.70 -3.21
C GLU A 64 7.00 -4.76 -4.28
N ILE A 65 6.23 -5.80 -3.93
CA ILE A 65 5.77 -6.79 -4.90
C ILE A 65 4.88 -6.13 -5.95
N VAL A 66 3.94 -5.26 -5.58
CA VAL A 66 3.13 -4.49 -6.53
C VAL A 66 4.02 -3.64 -7.45
N GLU A 67 5.02 -2.95 -6.89
CA GLU A 67 5.93 -2.11 -7.67
C GLU A 67 6.78 -2.93 -8.66
N HIS A 68 7.28 -4.09 -8.27
CA HIS A 68 8.10 -4.93 -9.15
C HIS A 68 7.29 -5.72 -10.18
N THR A 69 6.08 -6.17 -9.83
CA THR A 69 5.26 -7.03 -10.70
C THR A 69 4.23 -6.26 -11.52
N GLN A 70 3.91 -5.03 -11.12
CA GLN A 70 2.78 -4.24 -11.63
C GLN A 70 1.43 -4.96 -11.50
N ALA A 71 1.33 -5.95 -10.61
CA ALA A 71 0.10 -6.67 -10.34
C ALA A 71 -0.91 -5.79 -9.59
N ASP A 72 -2.19 -6.16 -9.68
CA ASP A 72 -3.24 -5.53 -8.89
C ASP A 72 -2.94 -5.66 -7.39
N THR A 73 -3.14 -4.57 -6.65
CA THR A 73 -2.80 -4.52 -5.21
C THR A 73 -3.64 -5.50 -4.40
N LEU A 74 -4.92 -5.69 -4.74
CA LEU A 74 -5.80 -6.63 -4.06
C LEU A 74 -5.32 -8.07 -4.29
N ALA A 75 -4.97 -8.39 -5.54
CA ALA A 75 -4.42 -9.70 -5.89
C ALA A 75 -3.15 -10.02 -5.10
N VAL A 76 -2.23 -9.05 -4.93
CA VAL A 76 -1.00 -9.27 -4.15
C VAL A 76 -1.29 -9.52 -2.68
N VAL A 77 -2.14 -8.72 -2.03
CA VAL A 77 -2.43 -8.93 -0.60
C VAL A 77 -3.23 -10.21 -0.34
N GLN A 78 -4.01 -10.68 -1.31
CA GLN A 78 -4.68 -11.98 -1.25
C GLN A 78 -3.69 -13.13 -1.46
N ALA A 79 -2.81 -13.02 -2.46
CA ALA A 79 -1.76 -14.00 -2.75
C ALA A 79 -0.80 -14.21 -1.56
N MET A 80 -0.57 -13.17 -0.78
CA MET A 80 0.22 -13.24 0.45
C MET A 80 -0.60 -13.69 1.67
N GLY A 81 -1.90 -13.93 1.56
CA GLY A 81 -2.75 -14.25 2.71
C GLY A 81 -2.88 -13.13 3.76
N ILE A 82 -2.55 -11.89 3.40
CA ILE A 82 -2.68 -10.71 4.28
C ILE A 82 -4.15 -10.27 4.37
N ALA A 83 -4.86 -10.31 3.25
CA ALA A 83 -6.26 -9.95 3.18
C ALA A 83 -7.15 -11.18 3.44
N HIS A 84 -8.35 -10.92 4.00
CA HIS A 84 -9.40 -11.92 4.02
C HIS A 84 -9.68 -12.40 2.58
N PRO A 85 -9.95 -13.70 2.34
CA PRO A 85 -10.15 -14.25 0.99
C PRO A 85 -11.30 -13.59 0.23
N ASP A 86 -12.31 -13.09 0.95
CA ASP A 86 -13.36 -12.22 0.43
C ASP A 86 -13.26 -10.83 1.09
N PRO A 87 -12.42 -9.93 0.57
CA PRO A 87 -12.23 -8.60 1.13
C PRO A 87 -13.31 -7.65 0.62
N THR A 88 -14.17 -7.17 1.52
CA THR A 88 -15.12 -6.11 1.16
C THR A 88 -14.41 -4.77 1.11
N LEU A 89 -14.32 -4.19 -0.09
CA LEU A 89 -13.82 -2.83 -0.27
C LEU A 89 -14.85 -1.84 0.29
N ARG A 90 -14.39 -0.94 1.16
CA ARG A 90 -15.21 0.15 1.68
C ARG A 90 -15.21 1.32 0.72
N THR A 91 -16.37 1.93 0.53
CA THR A 91 -16.52 3.23 -0.11
C THR A 91 -15.87 4.34 0.72
N ALA A 92 -15.65 5.51 0.11
CA ALA A 92 -15.08 6.67 0.83
C ALA A 92 -15.96 7.08 2.03
N ASP A 93 -17.28 7.04 1.88
CA ASP A 93 -18.24 7.38 2.94
C ASP A 93 -18.15 6.39 4.11
N GLU A 94 -18.07 5.08 3.82
CA GLU A 94 -17.89 4.04 4.83
C GLU A 94 -16.54 4.17 5.56
N VAL A 95 -15.48 4.54 4.84
CA VAL A 95 -14.16 4.84 5.44
C VAL A 95 -14.26 6.02 6.40
N MET A 96 -14.92 7.11 5.99
CA MET A 96 -15.11 8.30 6.83
C MET A 96 -15.96 8.00 8.06
N GLN A 97 -17.08 7.29 7.89
CA GLN A 97 -17.94 6.89 9.00
C GLN A 97 -17.14 6.05 10.01
N ARG A 98 -16.35 5.09 9.53
CA ARG A 98 -15.55 4.24 10.40
C ARG A 98 -14.46 5.01 11.14
N ALA A 99 -13.82 5.99 10.50
CA ALA A 99 -12.85 6.86 11.16
C ALA A 99 -13.49 7.63 12.32
N GLU A 100 -14.68 8.19 12.10
CA GLU A 100 -15.41 8.94 13.13
C GLU A 100 -15.89 8.05 14.29
N GLU A 101 -16.27 6.79 14.02
CA GLU A 101 -16.56 5.79 15.06
C GLU A 101 -15.32 5.47 15.90
N LEU A 102 -14.18 5.22 15.25
CA LEU A 102 -12.92 4.91 15.94
C LEU A 102 -12.47 6.07 16.83
N ARG A 103 -12.67 7.32 16.40
CA ARG A 103 -12.40 8.52 17.21
C ARG A 103 -13.18 8.53 18.54
N LYS A 104 -14.36 7.91 18.58
CA LYS A 104 -15.24 7.85 19.76
C LYS A 104 -14.94 6.66 20.68
N LEU A 105 -14.29 5.61 20.18
CA LEU A 105 -14.11 4.32 20.86
C LEU A 105 -12.96 4.28 21.89
N GLY A 106 -12.19 5.37 22.05
CA GLY A 106 -11.15 5.50 23.09
C GLY A 106 -9.71 5.35 22.58
N ASP A 107 -8.75 5.29 23.51
CA ASP A 107 -7.34 5.60 23.22
C ASP A 107 -6.37 4.39 23.26
N SER A 108 -6.79 3.23 22.76
CA SER A 108 -5.84 2.12 22.57
C SER A 108 -4.90 2.41 21.40
N GLY A 109 -3.64 1.95 21.49
CA GLY A 109 -2.68 2.10 20.40
C GLY A 109 -3.17 1.50 19.08
N TYR A 110 -3.95 0.41 19.16
CA TYR A 110 -4.56 -0.24 18.00
C TYR A 110 -5.68 0.60 17.37
N ILE A 111 -6.59 1.18 18.18
CA ILE A 111 -7.66 2.07 17.68
C ILE A 111 -7.04 3.32 17.04
N ARG A 112 -6.03 3.90 17.69
CA ARG A 112 -5.29 5.06 17.17
C ARG A 112 -4.62 4.76 15.83
N GLY A 113 -4.03 3.58 15.70
CA GLY A 113 -3.43 3.10 14.45
C GLY A 113 -4.46 2.96 13.32
N GLN A 114 -5.61 2.34 13.60
CA GLN A 114 -6.69 2.22 12.61
C GLN A 114 -7.23 3.59 12.18
N HIS A 115 -7.50 4.48 13.13
CA HIS A 115 -7.96 5.83 12.83
C HIS A 115 -6.95 6.58 11.94
N HIS A 116 -5.66 6.50 12.28
CA HIS A 116 -4.60 7.12 11.50
C HIS A 116 -4.50 6.57 10.07
N ALA A 117 -4.64 5.25 9.91
CA ALA A 117 -4.63 4.62 8.58
C ALA A 117 -5.81 5.07 7.71
N LEU A 118 -7.03 5.14 8.27
CA LEU A 118 -8.20 5.62 7.53
C LEU A 118 -8.12 7.12 7.24
N ALA A 119 -7.61 7.93 8.17
CA ALA A 119 -7.38 9.35 7.92
C ALA A 119 -6.34 9.56 6.80
N TRP A 120 -5.33 8.70 6.69
CA TRP A 120 -4.34 8.75 5.63
C TRP A 120 -4.92 8.42 4.25
N THR A 121 -5.86 7.48 4.12
CA THR A 121 -6.49 7.19 2.81
C THR A 121 -7.35 8.35 2.30
N GLN A 122 -7.86 9.18 3.21
CA GLN A 122 -8.52 10.46 2.88
C GLN A 122 -7.52 11.63 2.74
N GLY A 123 -6.23 11.35 2.98
CA GLY A 123 -5.11 12.26 3.19
C GLY A 123 -5.43 13.47 4.07
N LEU A 124 -6.05 13.16 5.19
CA LEU A 124 -6.15 14.01 6.38
C LEU A 124 -4.93 13.79 7.30
N ALA A 125 -4.14 12.75 7.07
CA ALA A 125 -2.91 12.48 7.81
C ALA A 125 -1.65 12.95 7.05
N GLU A 126 -0.76 13.63 7.77
CA GLU A 126 0.53 14.12 7.25
C GLU A 126 1.62 13.05 7.19
N PHE A 127 1.43 11.91 7.87
CA PHE A 127 2.42 10.83 7.94
C PHE A 127 1.82 9.53 7.40
N THR A 128 2.67 8.71 6.79
CA THR A 128 2.29 7.37 6.34
C THR A 128 2.08 6.43 7.54
N PRO A 129 1.06 5.55 7.54
CA PRO A 129 0.75 4.71 8.69
C PRO A 129 1.84 3.67 9.03
N GLY A 130 2.59 3.22 8.01
CA GLY A 130 3.62 2.17 8.17
C GLY A 130 4.99 2.71 8.53
N THR A 131 5.50 3.69 7.77
CA THR A 131 6.87 4.21 7.92
C THR A 131 6.94 5.47 8.79
N ARG A 132 5.80 6.10 9.12
CA ARG A 132 5.71 7.38 9.85
C ARG A 132 6.52 8.50 9.20
N THR A 133 6.76 8.41 7.90
CA THR A 133 7.44 9.45 7.12
C THR A 133 6.41 10.46 6.63
N GLU A 134 6.82 11.71 6.48
CA GLU A 134 5.96 12.77 5.95
C GLU A 134 5.44 12.37 4.56
N TRP A 135 4.13 12.34 4.43
CA TRP A 135 3.41 12.05 3.19
C TRP A 135 3.17 13.36 2.43
N ARG A 136 3.95 13.59 1.38
CA ARG A 136 3.86 14.81 0.57
C ARG A 136 3.06 14.57 -0.71
N ARG A 137 1.81 15.05 -0.73
CA ARG A 137 0.88 14.93 -1.87
C ARG A 137 1.35 15.63 -3.15
N ASP A 138 2.22 16.63 -3.03
CA ASP A 138 2.80 17.37 -4.16
C ASP A 138 3.81 16.54 -4.99
N ARG A 139 4.24 15.37 -4.50
CA ARG A 139 5.14 14.44 -5.20
C ARG A 139 4.43 13.27 -5.87
N TRP A 140 3.12 13.32 -6.04
CA TRP A 140 2.43 12.32 -6.84
C TRP A 140 2.91 12.43 -8.30
N PRO A 141 3.37 11.34 -8.95
CA PRO A 141 3.50 11.36 -10.40
C PRO A 141 2.07 11.49 -10.94
N THR A 142 1.73 12.67 -11.46
CA THR A 142 0.42 13.04 -12.03
C THR A 142 -0.23 11.83 -12.71
N PRO A 143 -1.56 11.58 -12.57
CA PRO A 143 -2.22 10.37 -13.09
C PRO A 143 -1.84 9.98 -14.53
N GLU A 144 -1.49 10.97 -15.36
CA GLU A 144 -0.99 10.83 -16.73
C GLU A 144 0.31 10.00 -16.86
N LEU A 145 1.07 9.80 -15.78
CA LEU A 145 2.30 9.00 -15.77
C LEU A 145 2.08 7.52 -15.41
N ARG A 146 0.87 7.10 -15.02
CA ARG A 146 0.60 5.70 -14.60
C ARG A 146 -0.06 4.83 -15.64
N PHE A 147 -0.75 5.43 -16.61
CA PHE A 147 -1.40 4.68 -17.69
C PHE A 147 -1.33 5.53 -18.95
N PRO A 148 -0.59 5.15 -20.01
CA PRO A 148 -0.80 5.79 -21.30
C PRO A 148 -2.29 5.61 -21.64
N PRO A 149 -3.04 6.66 -22.01
CA PRO A 149 -4.43 6.51 -22.37
C PRO A 149 -4.52 5.50 -23.50
N SER A 150 -5.22 4.38 -23.26
CA SER A 150 -5.76 3.58 -24.34
C SER A 150 -6.61 4.52 -25.18
N SER A 151 -6.20 4.71 -26.44
CA SER A 151 -6.79 5.63 -27.40
C SER A 151 -8.32 5.65 -27.29
N GLY A 152 -8.92 6.74 -26.80
CA GLY A 152 -10.34 7.00 -27.04
C GLY A 152 -11.19 7.71 -25.99
N GLN A 153 -10.73 8.08 -24.79
CA GLN A 153 -11.60 8.81 -23.83
C GLN A 153 -11.08 10.20 -23.45
N VAL A 154 -11.71 11.20 -24.04
CA VAL A 154 -11.57 12.62 -23.69
C VAL A 154 -12.37 12.90 -22.42
N PHE A 155 -11.71 13.05 -21.27
CA PHE A 155 -12.32 13.64 -20.09
C PHE A 155 -12.33 15.17 -20.23
N LYS A 156 -13.52 15.78 -20.22
CA LYS A 156 -13.68 17.24 -20.16
C LYS A 156 -13.15 17.75 -18.82
N GLN A 157 -12.07 18.54 -18.88
CA GLN A 157 -11.58 19.36 -17.78
C GLN A 157 -12.70 20.24 -17.23
N LEU A 158 -13.05 20.08 -15.96
CA LEU A 158 -13.82 21.07 -15.20
C LEU A 158 -12.84 22.15 -14.71
N SER A 159 -13.00 23.37 -15.21
CA SER A 159 -12.19 24.52 -14.81
C SER A 159 -12.36 24.86 -13.33
N PRO A 160 -11.29 25.23 -12.60
CA PRO A 160 -11.40 25.71 -11.22
C PRO A 160 -12.07 27.10 -11.17
N ARG A 161 -12.93 27.32 -10.17
CA ARG A 161 -13.59 28.60 -9.89
C ARG A 161 -12.56 29.67 -9.47
N PRO A 162 -12.77 30.96 -9.81
CA PRO A 162 -11.88 32.03 -9.38
C PRO A 162 -12.03 32.35 -7.89
N SER A 163 -10.89 32.48 -7.21
CA SER A 163 -10.75 32.94 -5.83
C SER A 163 -11.10 34.43 -5.73
N GLY A 164 -12.21 34.76 -5.08
CA GLY A 164 -12.58 36.14 -4.75
C GLY A 164 -12.02 36.54 -3.38
N THR A 165 -10.92 37.27 -3.37
CA THR A 165 -10.41 37.97 -2.19
C THR A 165 -11.10 39.33 -2.13
N ALA A 166 -12.07 39.52 -1.24
CA ALA A 166 -12.62 40.84 -0.95
C ALA A 166 -11.81 41.48 0.19
N ARG A 167 -11.08 42.55 -0.15
CA ARG A 167 -10.44 43.49 0.79
C ARG A 167 -11.51 44.37 1.44
N ASN A 168 -11.34 44.61 2.73
CA ASN A 168 -11.95 45.70 3.49
C ASN A 168 -11.29 47.04 3.14
N GLU A 169 -12.09 48.05 2.79
CA GLU A 169 -11.86 49.50 2.91
C GLU A 169 -13.25 50.06 3.30
N GLN A 170 -13.54 50.44 4.54
CA GLN A 170 -13.29 51.76 5.16
C GLN A 170 -13.52 52.93 4.19
N ASP A 171 -14.75 53.46 4.20
CA ASP A 171 -15.08 54.85 4.57
C ASP A 171 -16.59 55.00 4.84
#